data_AF-A0A6A6X8J0-F1
#
_entry.id   AF-A0A6A6X8J0-F1
#
_cell.length_a   1.000
_cell.length_b   1.000
_cell.length_c   1.000
_cell.angle_alpha   90.00
_cell.angle_beta   90.00
_cell.angle_gamma   90.00
#
_symmetry.space_group_name_H-M   'P 1'
#
loop_
_entity.id
_entity.type
_entity.pdbx_description
1 polymer ?
#
loop_
_entity_poly.entity_id
_entity_poly.type
_entity_poly.pdbx_seq_one_letter_code
_entity_poly.pdbx_strand_id
1 'polypeptide(L)'
;MSSGKPAMNPFAVAAGKVPPGLSPAERYSTYNGVPMTAVLAVIASFAAMFYCIRIHVKWVIIKRMGWDDLICTLGLAGVLVNLICFGIATTTGPLGKHVWNITLAEFLGDHFVVTGYIQQVTGSLTLGLIKLGIFLCYYDIFWPLDWCRWTIIVCSSLSSAFYLSLTIVQFYYMTARPGETLAKHFGGKMAARVTHLSIPTTSVGLVIDVILFLIPLRAIFQVQMPKKQKVRASLAFIVGFMAIIGSILSLVFKVKTYGNPDLTYHLVLVNFFM
;
A
#
# COMPACT_ATOMS: atom_id res chain seq x y z
N MET A 1 46.69 -11.31 -27.87
CA MET A 1 45.86 -10.10 -27.72
C MET A 1 44.49 -10.52 -27.18
N SER A 2 44.33 -10.51 -25.85
CA SER A 2 43.06 -10.76 -25.18
C SER A 2 42.38 -9.40 -24.98
N SER A 3 41.40 -9.08 -25.82
CA SER A 3 40.57 -7.89 -25.68
C SER A 3 39.63 -8.10 -24.49
N GLY A 4 40.11 -7.81 -23.28
CA GLY A 4 39.28 -7.73 -22.09
C GLY A 4 38.18 -6.68 -22.30
N LYS A 5 36.92 -7.13 -22.35
CA LYS A 5 35.76 -6.22 -22.32
C LYS A 5 35.95 -5.27 -21.14
N PRO A 6 35.83 -3.95 -21.30
CA PRO A 6 35.98 -3.02 -20.18
C PRO A 6 34.98 -3.43 -19.09
N ALA A 7 35.47 -3.66 -17.88
CA ALA A 7 34.64 -3.97 -16.73
C ALA A 7 33.60 -2.84 -16.60
N MET A 8 32.34 -3.17 -16.85
CA MET A 8 31.23 -2.22 -16.85
C MET A 8 31.09 -1.70 -15.42
N ASN A 9 31.58 -0.47 -15.17
CA ASN A 9 31.53 0.12 -13.84
C ASN A 9 30.05 0.42 -13.50
N PRO A 10 29.42 -0.28 -12.55
CA PRO A 10 27.98 -0.16 -12.29
C PRO A 10 27.56 1.23 -11.79
N PHE A 11 28.54 2.01 -11.30
CA PHE A 11 28.37 3.40 -10.86
C PHE A 11 28.39 4.42 -12.02
N ALA A 12 28.91 4.04 -13.19
CA ALA A 12 29.00 4.94 -14.36
C ALA A 12 27.81 4.77 -15.33
N VAL A 13 26.99 3.73 -15.13
CA VAL A 13 25.85 3.41 -16.00
C VAL A 13 24.58 3.91 -15.33
N ALA A 14 23.88 4.85 -15.98
CA ALA A 14 22.56 5.28 -15.56
C ALA A 14 21.55 4.12 -15.69
N ALA A 15 20.62 4.02 -14.74
CA ALA A 15 19.60 2.97 -14.73
C ALA A 15 18.56 3.13 -15.86
N GLY A 16 18.45 4.31 -16.47
CA GLY A 16 17.50 4.62 -17.55
C GLY A 16 18.07 5.55 -18.62
N LYS A 17 17.44 5.55 -19.80
CA LYS A 17 17.77 6.48 -20.90
C LYS A 17 17.01 7.80 -20.70
N VAL A 18 17.69 8.92 -20.95
CA VAL A 18 17.08 10.25 -20.90
C VAL A 18 16.13 10.44 -22.10
N PRO A 19 14.86 10.83 -21.89
CA PRO A 19 13.94 11.18 -22.97
C PRO A 19 14.45 12.38 -23.79
N PRO A 20 14.28 12.38 -25.12
CA PRO A 20 14.65 13.53 -25.95
C PRO A 20 13.72 14.74 -25.69
N GLY A 21 14.29 15.94 -25.61
CA GLY A 21 13.54 17.21 -25.52
C GLY A 21 13.28 17.77 -24.11
N LEU A 22 13.79 17.14 -23.05
CA LEU A 22 13.65 17.65 -21.67
C LEU A 22 14.49 18.92 -21.45
N SER A 23 13.88 19.91 -20.79
CA SER A 23 14.63 21.07 -20.28
C SER A 23 15.60 20.66 -19.16
N PRO A 24 16.68 21.42 -18.89
CA PRO A 24 17.61 21.12 -17.79
C PRO A 24 16.90 21.05 -16.42
N ALA A 25 15.87 21.88 -16.21
CA ALA A 25 15.09 21.89 -14.98
C ALA A 25 14.29 20.58 -14.80
N GLU A 26 13.67 20.06 -15.86
CA GLU A 26 12.95 18.79 -15.82
C GLU A 26 13.90 17.59 -15.72
N ARG A 27 15.10 17.70 -16.32
CA ARG A 27 16.11 16.62 -16.27
C ARG A 27 16.61 16.37 -14.85
N TYR A 28 16.76 17.41 -14.03
CA TYR A 28 17.25 17.31 -12.64
C TYR A 28 16.16 17.49 -11.59
N SER A 29 14.90 17.62 -12.01
CA SER A 29 13.75 17.66 -11.10
C SER A 29 13.79 16.41 -10.22
N THR A 30 13.81 16.61 -8.90
CA THR A 30 13.76 15.51 -7.95
C THR A 30 12.46 15.64 -7.19
N TYR A 31 11.66 14.58 -7.15
CA TYR A 31 10.52 14.55 -6.26
C TYR A 31 11.05 14.26 -4.87
N ASN A 32 10.97 15.24 -3.98
CA ASN A 32 11.46 15.08 -2.60
C ASN A 32 10.58 14.02 -1.90
N GLY A 33 11.05 12.78 -1.82
CA GLY A 33 10.36 11.70 -1.11
C GLY A 33 10.30 11.93 0.40
N VAL A 34 11.28 12.65 0.95
CA VAL A 34 11.41 12.96 2.39
C VAL A 34 10.19 13.70 2.99
N PRO A 35 9.71 14.83 2.44
CA PRO A 35 8.51 15.49 2.96
C PRO A 35 7.26 14.58 2.88
N MET A 36 7.19 13.70 1.89
CA MET A 36 6.07 12.77 1.76
C MET A 36 6.11 11.69 2.84
N THR A 37 7.28 11.13 3.14
CA THR A 37 7.49 10.22 4.27
C THR A 37 7.10 10.90 5.59
N ALA A 38 7.43 12.19 5.77
CA ALA A 38 7.04 12.93 6.96
C ALA A 38 5.50 13.05 7.10
N VAL A 39 4.80 13.36 6.01
CA VAL A 39 3.33 13.41 6.01
C VAL A 39 2.72 12.04 6.37
N LEU A 40 3.22 10.96 5.76
CA LEU A 40 2.77 9.60 6.06
C LEU A 40 3.04 9.20 7.52
N ALA A 41 4.18 9.62 8.09
CA ALA A 41 4.51 9.37 9.49
C ALA A 41 3.57 10.11 10.46
N VAL A 42 3.15 11.34 10.14
CA VAL A 42 2.16 12.07 10.93
C VAL A 42 0.82 11.34 10.90
N ILE A 43 0.36 10.91 9.71
CA ILE A 43 -0.90 10.16 9.56
C ILE A 43 -0.84 8.83 10.32
N ALA A 44 0.27 8.09 10.20
CA ALA A 44 0.48 6.84 10.92
C ALA A 44 0.51 7.04 12.44
N SER A 45 1.05 8.17 12.92
CA SER A 45 1.05 8.52 14.34
C SER A 45 -0.36 8.75 14.89
N PHE A 46 -1.21 9.46 14.13
CA PHE A 46 -2.63 9.59 14.48
C PHE A 46 -3.34 8.23 14.48
N ALA A 47 -3.09 7.38 13.49
CA ALA A 47 -3.67 6.04 13.43
C ALA A 47 -3.25 5.18 14.64
N ALA A 48 -1.96 5.20 15.01
CA ALA A 48 -1.44 4.52 16.19
C ALA A 48 -2.06 5.06 17.49
N MET A 49 -2.24 6.38 17.61
CA MET A 49 -2.91 6.99 18.76
C MET A 49 -4.36 6.50 18.90
N PHE A 50 -5.14 6.53 17.82
CA PHE A 50 -6.51 6.01 17.84
C PHE A 50 -6.56 4.51 18.16
N TYR A 51 -5.58 3.76 17.69
CA TYR A 51 -5.45 2.34 18.01
C TYR A 51 -5.14 2.08 19.49
N CYS A 52 -4.23 2.86 20.08
CA CYS A 52 -3.93 2.78 21.52
C CYS A 52 -5.18 3.07 22.36
N ILE A 53 -6.00 4.05 21.96
CA ILE A 53 -7.30 4.33 22.60
C ILE A 53 -8.22 3.11 22.49
N ARG A 54 -8.30 2.48 21.30
CA ARG A 54 -9.12 1.28 21.08
C ARG A 54 -8.70 0.14 22.00
N ILE A 55 -7.40 -0.19 22.06
CA ILE A 55 -6.88 -1.23 22.95
C ILE A 55 -7.21 -0.88 24.40
N HIS A 56 -6.97 0.36 24.82
CA HIS A 56 -7.20 0.78 26.20
C HIS A 56 -8.67 0.58 26.60
N VAL A 57 -9.61 0.99 25.74
CA VAL A 57 -11.04 0.79 25.97
C VAL A 57 -11.38 -0.70 26.05
N LYS A 58 -10.88 -1.53 25.12
CA LYS A 58 -11.23 -2.95 25.11
C LYS A 58 -10.61 -3.73 26.27
N TRP A 59 -9.39 -3.39 26.65
CA TRP A 59 -8.67 -4.09 27.70
C TRP A 59 -9.15 -3.66 29.10
N VAL A 60 -9.31 -2.35 29.33
CA VAL A 60 -9.63 -1.81 30.67
C VAL A 60 -11.14 -1.73 30.91
N ILE A 61 -11.92 -1.27 29.92
CA ILE A 61 -13.35 -0.99 30.09
C ILE A 61 -14.18 -2.22 29.74
N ILE A 62 -14.01 -2.76 28.53
CA ILE A 62 -14.83 -3.88 28.02
C ILE A 62 -14.36 -5.24 28.56
N LYS A 63 -13.08 -5.35 28.93
CA LYS A 63 -12.42 -6.57 29.44
C LYS A 63 -12.63 -7.80 28.55
N ARG A 64 -12.74 -7.59 27.24
CA ARG A 64 -12.81 -8.65 26.24
C ARG A 64 -11.89 -8.30 25.07
N MET A 65 -10.92 -9.16 24.83
CA MET A 65 -10.09 -9.12 23.63
C MET A 65 -10.66 -10.10 22.61
N GLY A 66 -10.89 -9.61 21.40
CA GLY A 66 -11.35 -10.41 20.28
C GLY A 66 -10.24 -10.67 19.27
N TRP A 67 -10.48 -11.62 18.36
CA TRP A 67 -9.63 -11.83 17.18
C TRP A 67 -9.48 -10.58 16.31
N ASP A 68 -10.49 -9.72 16.32
CA ASP A 68 -10.48 -8.39 15.69
C ASP A 68 -9.30 -7.51 16.17
N ASP A 69 -8.92 -7.58 17.45
CA ASP A 69 -7.82 -6.79 18.01
C ASP A 69 -6.46 -7.31 17.54
N LEU A 70 -6.32 -8.63 17.40
CA LEU A 70 -5.12 -9.24 16.84
C LEU A 70 -4.93 -8.82 15.38
N ILE A 71 -6.00 -8.87 14.59
CA ILE A 71 -5.98 -8.48 13.17
C ILE A 71 -5.64 -6.99 13.03
N CYS A 72 -6.21 -6.12 13.86
CA CYS A 72 -5.87 -4.71 13.86
C CYS A 72 -4.42 -4.46 14.31
N THR A 73 -3.90 -5.20 15.29
CA THR A 73 -2.49 -5.11 15.73
C THR A 73 -1.55 -5.47 14.58
N LEU A 74 -1.83 -6.58 13.89
CA LEU A 74 -1.03 -7.04 12.75
C LEU A 74 -1.10 -6.04 11.59
N GLY A 75 -2.27 -5.45 11.35
CA GLY A 75 -2.45 -4.36 10.38
C GLY A 75 -1.57 -3.15 10.71
N LEU A 76 -1.58 -2.69 11.97
CA LEU A 76 -0.74 -1.55 12.39
C LEU A 76 0.76 -1.87 12.27
N ALA A 77 1.18 -3.06 12.69
CA ALA A 77 2.56 -3.51 12.54
C ALA A 77 2.98 -3.52 11.05
N GLY A 78 2.10 -3.99 10.16
CA GLY A 78 2.31 -3.95 8.72
C GLY A 78 2.48 -2.52 8.18
N VAL A 79 1.64 -1.57 8.62
CA VAL A 79 1.76 -0.15 8.23
C VAL A 79 3.11 0.43 8.67
N LEU A 80 3.55 0.14 9.89
CA LEU A 80 4.84 0.62 10.40
C LEU A 80 6.03 0.06 9.61
N VAL A 81 6.01 -1.25 9.29
CA VAL A 81 7.04 -1.89 8.47
C VAL A 81 7.10 -1.23 7.09
N ASN A 82 5.95 -1.00 6.44
CA ASN A 82 5.89 -0.34 5.14
C ASN A 82 6.38 1.10 5.20
N LEU A 83 6.02 1.86 6.25
CA LEU A 83 6.50 3.23 6.46
C LEU A 83 8.02 3.29 6.64
N ILE A 84 8.61 2.38 7.42
CA ILE A 84 10.06 2.30 7.62
C ILE A 84 10.76 1.95 6.30
N CYS A 85 10.25 0.96 5.57
CA CYS A 85 10.81 0.58 4.26
C CYS A 85 10.75 1.75 3.28
N PHE A 86 9.62 2.44 3.20
CA PHE A 86 9.45 3.63 2.37
C PHE A 86 10.38 4.77 2.80
N GLY A 87 10.55 4.99 4.09
CA GLY A 87 11.47 5.99 4.63
C GLY A 87 12.93 5.71 4.28
N ILE A 88 13.39 4.47 4.43
CA ILE A 88 14.74 4.06 4.02
C ILE A 88 14.89 4.28 2.51
N ALA A 89 13.92 3.80 1.74
CA ALA A 89 14.03 3.82 0.29
C ALA A 89 13.97 5.25 -0.31
N THR A 90 13.38 6.22 0.40
CA THR A 90 13.37 7.65 0.04
C THR A 90 14.54 8.48 0.60
N THR A 91 15.13 8.10 1.73
CA THR A 91 16.23 8.85 2.37
C THR A 91 17.61 8.37 1.96
N THR A 92 17.80 7.04 1.87
CA THR A 92 19.06 6.40 1.48
C THR A 92 18.97 5.75 0.11
N GLY A 93 17.76 5.42 -0.35
CA GLY A 93 17.52 4.82 -1.65
C GLY A 93 17.28 5.84 -2.79
N PRO A 94 17.12 5.33 -4.01
CA PRO A 94 16.92 6.15 -5.20
C PRO A 94 15.48 6.64 -5.41
N LEU A 95 14.51 6.32 -4.53
CA LEU A 95 13.11 6.72 -4.74
C LEU A 95 12.93 8.24 -4.74
N GLY A 96 12.16 8.72 -5.72
CA GLY A 96 11.93 10.15 -5.96
C GLY A 96 12.90 10.79 -6.94
N LYS A 97 13.96 10.09 -7.37
CA LYS A 97 14.86 10.52 -8.45
C LYS A 97 14.41 9.92 -9.80
N HIS A 98 14.63 10.65 -10.89
CA HIS A 98 14.43 10.12 -12.25
C HIS A 98 15.36 8.94 -12.52
N VAL A 99 14.88 7.96 -13.31
CA VAL A 99 15.61 6.70 -13.55
C VAL A 99 16.93 6.94 -14.28
N TRP A 100 17.04 8.02 -15.05
CA TRP A 100 18.28 8.44 -15.72
C TRP A 100 19.27 9.20 -14.83
N ASN A 101 18.87 9.64 -13.63
CA ASN A 101 19.75 10.28 -12.64
C ASN A 101 20.22 9.32 -11.55
N ILE A 102 19.83 8.04 -11.64
CA ILE A 102 20.17 7.00 -10.68
C ILE A 102 21.21 6.07 -11.32
N THR A 103 22.23 5.68 -10.57
CA THR A 103 23.21 4.69 -11.03
C THR A 103 22.63 3.28 -10.96
N LEU A 104 23.07 2.39 -11.85
CA LEU A 104 22.64 0.99 -11.82
C LEU A 104 22.99 0.30 -10.49
N ALA A 105 24.09 0.71 -9.85
CA ALA A 105 24.47 0.27 -8.51
C ALA A 105 23.46 0.66 -7.42
N GLU A 106 22.93 1.89 -7.46
CA GLU A 106 21.90 2.34 -6.52
C GLU A 106 20.54 1.68 -6.78
N PHE A 107 20.20 1.44 -8.05
CA PHE A 107 18.96 0.77 -8.44
C PHE A 107 18.98 -0.73 -8.06
N LEU A 108 20.13 -1.38 -8.15
CA LEU A 108 20.32 -2.78 -7.76
C LEU A 108 20.77 -2.94 -6.31
N GLY A 109 20.91 -1.83 -5.57
CA GLY A 109 21.36 -1.83 -4.19
C GLY A 109 20.32 -2.42 -3.25
N ASP A 110 20.81 -3.06 -2.18
CA ASP A 110 19.96 -3.73 -1.19
C ASP A 110 18.92 -2.79 -0.56
N HIS A 111 19.27 -1.50 -0.38
CA HIS A 111 18.36 -0.49 0.17
C HIS A 111 17.10 -0.25 -0.68
N PHE A 112 17.12 -0.52 -1.98
CA PHE A 112 15.95 -0.40 -2.85
C PHE A 112 15.30 -1.74 -3.14
N VAL A 113 16.11 -2.77 -3.41
CA VAL A 113 15.61 -4.10 -3.77
C VAL A 113 14.95 -4.79 -2.59
N VAL A 114 15.59 -4.76 -1.41
CA VAL A 114 15.06 -5.43 -0.21
C VAL A 114 13.86 -4.68 0.34
N THR A 115 13.92 -3.36 0.42
CA THR A 115 12.77 -2.54 0.87
C THR A 115 11.59 -2.66 -0.08
N GLY A 116 11.83 -2.66 -1.40
CA GLY A 116 10.81 -2.90 -2.42
C GLY A 116 10.20 -4.29 -2.33
N TYR A 117 11.01 -5.34 -2.11
CA TYR A 117 10.53 -6.69 -1.86
C TYR A 117 9.60 -6.75 -0.63
N ILE A 118 10.06 -6.22 0.50
CA ILE A 118 9.29 -6.21 1.75
C ILE A 118 7.99 -5.45 1.57
N GLN A 119 8.04 -4.26 0.97
CA GLN A 119 6.85 -3.42 0.76
C GLN A 119 5.81 -4.10 -0.14
N GLN A 120 6.25 -4.79 -1.19
CA GLN A 120 5.33 -5.49 -2.08
C GLN A 120 4.63 -6.67 -1.41
N VAL A 121 5.37 -7.49 -0.67
CA VAL A 121 4.80 -8.66 0.03
C VAL A 121 3.95 -8.24 1.23
N THR A 122 4.47 -7.35 2.07
CA THR A 122 3.77 -6.94 3.30
C THR A 122 2.65 -5.93 3.02
N GLY A 123 2.74 -5.11 1.97
CA GLY A 123 1.73 -4.10 1.64
C GLY A 123 0.37 -4.71 1.32
N SER A 124 0.32 -5.74 0.47
CA SER A 124 -0.93 -6.44 0.14
C SER A 124 -1.54 -7.15 1.34
N LEU A 125 -0.71 -7.77 2.17
CA LEU A 125 -1.14 -8.41 3.41
C LEU A 125 -1.74 -7.38 4.38
N THR A 126 -1.05 -6.24 4.54
CA THR A 126 -1.47 -5.14 5.42
C THR A 126 -2.81 -4.57 4.98
N LEU A 127 -3.00 -4.30 3.69
CA LEU A 127 -4.28 -3.84 3.15
C LEU A 127 -5.41 -4.83 3.40
N GLY A 128 -5.15 -6.14 3.22
CA GLY A 128 -6.12 -7.19 3.52
C GLY A 128 -6.51 -7.21 4.99
N LEU A 129 -5.54 -7.13 5.90
CA LEU A 129 -5.78 -7.11 7.35
C LEU A 129 -6.55 -5.88 7.81
N ILE A 130 -6.23 -4.69 7.29
CA ILE A 130 -6.96 -3.45 7.60
C ILE A 130 -8.43 -3.59 7.17
N LYS A 131 -8.68 -4.04 5.94
CA LYS A 131 -10.04 -4.21 5.42
C LYS A 131 -10.81 -5.27 6.22
N LEU A 132 -10.15 -6.37 6.59
CA LEU A 132 -10.73 -7.39 7.45
C LEU A 132 -11.09 -6.83 8.84
N GLY A 133 -10.23 -6.01 9.44
CA GLY A 133 -10.53 -5.30 10.70
C GLY A 133 -11.73 -4.37 10.60
N ILE A 134 -11.90 -3.66 9.47
CA ILE A 134 -13.09 -2.83 9.24
C ILE A 134 -14.36 -3.70 9.14
N PHE A 135 -14.31 -4.81 8.40
CA PHE A 135 -15.43 -5.74 8.31
C PHE A 135 -15.81 -6.32 9.68
N LEU A 136 -14.84 -6.72 10.49
CA LEU A 136 -15.08 -7.21 11.85
C LEU A 136 -15.68 -6.14 12.76
N CYS A 137 -15.18 -4.90 12.66
CA CYS A 137 -15.78 -3.77 13.38
C CYS A 137 -17.24 -3.54 12.96
N TYR A 138 -17.58 -3.67 11.67
CA TYR A 138 -18.95 -3.56 11.19
C TYR A 138 -19.82 -4.74 11.61
N TYR A 139 -19.23 -5.93 11.69
CA TYR A 139 -19.91 -7.11 12.17
C TYR A 139 -20.39 -6.94 13.62
N ASP A 140 -19.53 -6.40 14.49
CA ASP A 140 -19.89 -6.12 15.89
C ASP A 140 -20.94 -5.00 16.01
N ILE A 141 -20.84 -3.94 15.19
CA ILE A 141 -21.77 -2.79 15.24
C ILE A 141 -23.16 -3.18 14.72
N PHE A 142 -23.22 -3.88 13.59
CA PHE A 142 -24.47 -4.22 12.90
C PHE A 142 -24.91 -5.66 13.16
N TRP A 143 -24.40 -6.30 14.22
CA TRP A 143 -24.77 -7.65 14.64
C TRP A 143 -26.30 -7.91 14.64
N PRO A 144 -27.17 -6.98 15.06
CA PRO A 144 -28.62 -7.22 15.10
C PRO A 144 -29.29 -7.33 13.71
N LEU A 145 -28.63 -6.93 12.63
CA LEU A 145 -29.21 -6.90 11.27
C LEU A 145 -28.75 -8.14 10.48
N ASP A 146 -29.66 -9.11 10.28
CA ASP A 146 -29.32 -10.38 9.62
C ASP A 146 -28.75 -10.21 8.21
N TRP A 147 -29.32 -9.32 7.40
CA TRP A 147 -28.81 -9.07 6.03
C TRP A 147 -27.40 -8.48 6.04
N CYS A 148 -27.11 -7.55 6.98
CA CYS A 148 -25.78 -6.96 7.14
C CYS A 148 -24.79 -8.04 7.51
N ARG A 149 -25.17 -8.89 8.47
CA ARG A 149 -24.33 -9.98 8.97
C ARG A 149 -23.87 -10.90 7.85
N TRP A 150 -24.80 -11.42 7.05
CA TRP A 150 -24.46 -12.29 5.92
C TRP A 150 -23.63 -11.56 4.86
N THR A 151 -23.97 -10.31 4.54
CA THR A 151 -23.22 -9.50 3.58
C THR A 151 -21.77 -9.31 4.03
N ILE A 152 -21.56 -8.97 5.31
CA ILE A 152 -20.23 -8.77 5.89
C ILE A 152 -19.44 -10.08 5.89
N ILE A 153 -20.03 -11.21 6.28
CA ILE A 153 -19.34 -12.51 6.26
C ILE A 153 -18.91 -12.88 4.85
N VAL A 154 -19.80 -12.75 3.86
CA VAL A 154 -19.48 -13.10 2.46
C VAL A 154 -18.41 -12.16 1.90
N CYS A 155 -18.56 -10.84 2.08
CA CYS A 155 -17.61 -9.86 1.56
C CYS A 155 -16.25 -9.95 2.25
N SER A 156 -16.21 -10.15 3.57
CA SER A 156 -14.96 -10.32 4.31
C SER A 156 -14.24 -11.60 3.92
N SER A 157 -14.96 -12.70 3.70
CA SER A 157 -14.39 -13.97 3.24
C SER A 157 -13.80 -13.82 1.83
N LEU A 158 -14.54 -13.21 0.91
CA LEU A 158 -14.08 -12.97 -0.45
C LEU A 158 -12.86 -12.03 -0.50
N SER A 159 -12.92 -10.93 0.26
CA SER A 159 -11.81 -9.98 0.39
C SER A 159 -10.57 -10.66 0.97
N SER A 160 -10.73 -11.45 2.04
CA SER A 160 -9.61 -12.15 2.68
C SER A 160 -8.98 -13.17 1.75
N ALA A 161 -9.79 -13.96 1.04
CA ALA A 161 -9.31 -14.91 0.05
C ALA A 161 -8.54 -14.20 -1.09
N PHE A 162 -9.06 -13.07 -1.56
CA PHE A 162 -8.40 -12.26 -2.59
C PHE A 162 -7.04 -11.74 -2.13
N TYR A 163 -6.96 -11.03 -1.00
CA TYR A 163 -5.70 -10.48 -0.50
C TYR A 163 -4.69 -11.55 -0.07
N LEU A 164 -5.17 -12.67 0.48
CA LEU A 164 -4.31 -13.82 0.81
C LEU A 164 -3.72 -14.44 -0.46
N SER A 165 -4.55 -14.67 -1.49
CA SER A 165 -4.07 -15.19 -2.77
C SER A 165 -3.05 -14.26 -3.43
N LEU A 166 -3.29 -12.94 -3.39
CA LEU A 166 -2.36 -11.94 -3.89
C LEU A 166 -1.04 -11.95 -3.14
N THR A 167 -1.07 -12.06 -1.81
CA THR A 167 0.13 -12.10 -0.98
C THR A 167 0.98 -13.33 -1.34
N ILE A 168 0.35 -14.50 -1.52
CA ILE A 168 1.04 -15.74 -1.93
C ILE A 168 1.66 -15.58 -3.32
N VAL A 169 0.89 -15.03 -4.26
CA VAL A 169 1.35 -14.79 -5.64
C VAL A 169 2.53 -13.83 -5.67
N GLN A 170 2.45 -12.71 -4.94
CA GLN A 170 3.53 -11.74 -4.87
C GLN A 170 4.77 -12.31 -4.18
N PHE A 171 4.59 -13.05 -3.09
CA PHE A 171 5.70 -13.75 -2.44
C PHE A 171 6.40 -14.70 -3.40
N TYR A 172 5.65 -15.53 -4.13
CA TYR A 172 6.20 -16.46 -5.12
C TYR A 172 6.94 -15.75 -6.26
N TYR A 173 6.36 -14.70 -6.83
CA TYR A 173 6.97 -13.99 -7.97
C TYR A 173 8.16 -13.11 -7.58
N MET A 174 8.18 -12.58 -6.35
CA MET A 174 9.24 -11.68 -5.89
C MET A 174 10.42 -12.40 -5.23
N THR A 175 10.23 -13.65 -4.78
CA THR A 175 11.30 -14.45 -4.17
C THR A 175 12.33 -14.87 -5.22
N ALA A 176 13.61 -14.63 -4.95
CA ALA A 176 14.71 -15.05 -5.82
C ALA A 176 14.82 -16.57 -5.91
N ARG A 177 15.14 -17.07 -7.10
CA ARG A 177 15.35 -18.50 -7.34
C ARG A 177 16.73 -18.96 -6.87
N PRO A 178 16.90 -20.26 -6.55
CA PRO A 178 18.21 -20.80 -6.18
C PRO A 178 19.26 -20.45 -7.24
N GLY A 179 20.32 -19.75 -6.84
CA GLY A 179 21.41 -19.32 -7.72
C GLY A 179 21.28 -17.91 -8.31
N GLU A 180 20.23 -17.15 -8.00
CA GLU A 180 20.08 -15.75 -8.42
C GLU A 180 20.09 -14.77 -7.24
N THR A 181 20.73 -13.61 -7.41
CA THR A 181 20.64 -12.52 -6.44
C THR A 181 19.28 -11.83 -6.53
N LEU A 182 18.75 -11.35 -5.40
CA LEU A 182 17.49 -10.60 -5.37
C LEU A 182 17.49 -9.42 -6.35
N ALA A 183 18.63 -8.72 -6.48
CA ALA A 183 18.76 -7.60 -7.42
C ALA A 183 18.56 -8.02 -8.88
N LYS A 184 19.14 -9.15 -9.30
CA LYS A 184 18.98 -9.67 -10.67
C LYS A 184 17.54 -10.13 -10.92
N HIS A 185 16.90 -10.75 -9.93
CA HIS A 185 15.52 -11.21 -10.02
C HIS A 185 14.52 -10.04 -10.07
N PHE A 186 14.78 -8.98 -9.30
CA PHE A 186 13.98 -7.75 -9.27
C PHE A 186 14.03 -6.98 -10.59
N GLY A 187 15.16 -7.02 -11.30
CA GLY A 187 15.27 -6.51 -12.68
C GLY A 187 14.69 -7.44 -13.75
N GLY A 188 14.19 -8.61 -13.37
CA GLY A 188 13.73 -9.66 -14.28
C GLY A 188 12.27 -9.52 -14.73
N LYS A 189 11.90 -10.35 -15.70
CA LYS A 189 10.52 -10.41 -16.25
C LYS A 189 9.46 -10.78 -15.21
N MET A 190 9.83 -11.42 -14.10
CA MET A 190 8.90 -11.86 -13.05
C MET A 190 8.47 -10.72 -12.13
N ALA A 191 9.40 -9.85 -11.72
CA ALA A 191 9.08 -8.63 -10.98
C ALA A 191 8.22 -7.68 -11.83
N ALA A 192 8.48 -7.58 -13.14
CA ALA A 192 7.62 -6.82 -14.06
C ALA A 192 6.17 -7.32 -14.07
N ARG A 193 5.93 -8.64 -13.98
CA ARG A 193 4.57 -9.20 -13.87
C ARG A 193 3.85 -8.75 -12.60
N VAL A 194 4.56 -8.61 -11.48
CA VAL A 194 3.98 -8.08 -10.24
C VAL A 194 3.53 -6.64 -10.42
N THR A 195 4.32 -5.83 -11.13
CA THR A 195 3.92 -4.46 -11.49
C THR A 195 2.68 -4.45 -12.38
N HIS A 196 2.55 -5.38 -13.34
CA HIS A 196 1.34 -5.50 -14.16
C HIS A 196 0.09 -5.90 -13.34
N LEU A 197 0.26 -6.71 -12.30
CA LEU A 197 -0.82 -7.10 -11.38
C LEU A 197 -1.28 -5.95 -10.47
N SER A 198 -0.51 -4.87 -10.35
CA SER A 198 -0.84 -3.75 -9.46
C SER A 198 -2.14 -3.01 -9.84
N ILE A 199 -2.44 -2.86 -11.13
CA ILE A 199 -3.65 -2.17 -11.61
C ILE A 199 -4.92 -2.99 -11.32
N PRO A 200 -5.01 -4.28 -11.72
CA PRO A 200 -6.14 -5.12 -11.33
C PRO A 200 -6.34 -5.16 -9.81
N THR A 201 -5.24 -5.30 -9.07
CA THR A 201 -5.28 -5.35 -7.59
C THR A 201 -5.89 -4.09 -6.99
N THR A 202 -5.49 -2.92 -7.49
CA THR A 202 -6.00 -1.63 -6.99
C THR A 202 -7.46 -1.42 -7.40
N SER A 203 -7.85 -1.92 -8.57
CA SER A 203 -9.25 -1.85 -9.05
C SER A 203 -10.17 -2.68 -8.16
N VAL A 204 -9.80 -3.93 -7.85
CA VAL A 204 -10.56 -4.77 -6.92
C VAL A 204 -10.55 -4.16 -5.51
N GLY A 205 -9.42 -3.60 -5.09
CA GLY A 205 -9.31 -2.85 -3.83
C GLY A 205 -10.34 -1.72 -3.73
N LEU A 206 -10.47 -0.90 -4.77
CA LEU A 206 -11.45 0.17 -4.85
C LEU A 206 -12.89 -0.36 -4.76
N VAL A 207 -13.20 -1.48 -5.44
CA VAL A 207 -14.53 -2.10 -5.34
C VAL A 207 -14.84 -2.50 -3.90
N ILE A 208 -13.87 -3.09 -3.19
CA ILE A 208 -14.04 -3.46 -1.78
C ILE A 208 -14.27 -2.22 -0.90
N ASP A 209 -13.59 -1.11 -1.18
CA ASP A 209 -13.76 0.14 -0.43
C ASP A 209 -15.15 0.74 -0.64
N VAL A 210 -15.67 0.68 -1.87
CA VAL A 210 -17.06 1.08 -2.18
C VAL A 210 -18.06 0.19 -1.45
N ILE A 211 -17.85 -1.14 -1.42
CA ILE A 211 -18.72 -2.05 -0.67
C ILE A 211 -18.70 -1.72 0.83
N LEU A 212 -17.51 -1.50 1.40
CA LEU A 212 -17.34 -1.09 2.79
C LEU A 212 -18.08 0.20 3.10
N PHE A 213 -18.09 1.17 2.18
CA PHE A 213 -18.85 2.41 2.37
C PHE A 213 -20.37 2.21 2.27
N LEU A 214 -20.84 1.35 1.36
CA LEU A 214 -22.27 1.15 1.12
C LEU A 214 -22.98 0.36 2.24
N ILE A 215 -22.30 -0.58 2.90
CA ILE A 215 -22.87 -1.37 4.02
C ILE A 215 -23.44 -0.49 5.14
N PRO A 216 -22.65 0.39 5.80
CA PRO A 216 -23.15 1.26 6.86
C PRO A 216 -24.16 2.28 6.31
N LEU A 217 -24.00 2.73 5.05
CA LEU A 217 -24.91 3.67 4.39
C LEU A 217 -26.33 3.11 4.36
N ARG A 218 -26.47 1.90 3.83
CA ARG A 218 -27.75 1.21 3.77
C ARG A 218 -28.30 0.88 5.15
N ALA A 219 -27.45 0.45 6.09
CA ALA A 219 -27.89 0.15 7.45
C ALA A 219 -28.48 1.39 8.16
N ILE A 220 -27.87 2.56 7.96
CA ILE A 220 -28.32 3.80 8.61
C ILE A 220 -29.62 4.34 8.03
N PHE A 221 -29.89 4.10 6.74
CA PHE A 221 -31.20 4.44 6.16
C PHE A 221 -32.34 3.56 6.68
N GLN A 222 -32.04 2.35 7.16
CA GLN A 222 -33.05 1.43 7.68
C GLN A 222 -33.30 1.61 9.18
N VAL A 223 -32.31 2.07 9.94
CA VAL A 223 -32.43 2.21 11.40
C VAL A 223 -32.80 3.66 11.77
N GLN A 224 -33.97 3.87 12.38
CA GLN A 224 -34.38 5.16 12.92
C GLN A 224 -33.52 5.54 14.15
N MET A 225 -32.34 6.11 13.92
CA MET A 225 -31.43 6.50 15.00
C MET A 225 -31.78 7.88 15.59
N PRO A 226 -31.65 8.06 16.93
CA PRO A 226 -31.76 9.38 17.56
C PRO A 226 -30.67 10.33 17.04
N LYS A 227 -31.00 11.64 16.94
CA LYS A 227 -30.18 12.67 16.27
C LYS A 227 -28.69 12.67 16.67
N LYS A 228 -28.36 12.36 17.93
CA LYS A 228 -26.98 12.29 18.44
C LYS A 228 -26.16 11.12 17.85
N GLN A 229 -26.77 9.97 17.61
CA GLN A 229 -26.11 8.82 16.97
C GLN A 229 -25.96 9.04 15.47
N LYS A 230 -26.92 9.74 14.85
CA LYS A 230 -26.85 10.14 13.44
C LYS A 230 -25.61 11.00 13.16
N VAL A 231 -25.25 11.94 14.04
CA VAL A 231 -24.05 12.79 13.90
C VAL A 231 -22.75 11.96 13.95
N ARG A 232 -22.63 11.02 14.91
CA ARG A 232 -21.44 10.14 15.01
C ARG A 232 -21.27 9.29 13.76
N ALA A 233 -22.36 8.78 13.23
CA ALA A 233 -22.35 8.00 12.00
C ALA A 233 -22.04 8.86 10.76
N SER A 234 -22.49 10.11 10.74
CA SER A 234 -22.17 11.09 9.68
C SER A 234 -20.66 11.34 9.57
N LEU A 235 -19.95 11.44 10.69
CA LEU A 235 -18.50 11.60 10.71
C LEU A 235 -17.78 10.38 10.13
N ALA A 236 -18.24 9.17 10.46
CA ALA A 236 -17.69 7.94 9.88
C ALA A 236 -17.89 7.87 8.35
N PHE A 237 -19.00 8.41 7.84
CA PHE A 237 -19.23 8.50 6.39
C PHE A 237 -18.27 9.43 5.69
N ILE A 238 -17.94 10.59 6.28
CA ILE A 238 -16.98 11.52 5.67
C ILE A 238 -15.62 10.84 5.52
N VAL A 239 -15.16 10.14 6.56
CA VAL A 239 -13.90 9.37 6.51
C VAL A 239 -13.95 8.28 5.44
N GLY A 240 -15.05 7.52 5.37
CA GLY A 240 -15.23 6.49 4.33
C GLY A 240 -15.28 7.06 2.91
N PHE A 241 -15.88 8.23 2.72
CA PHE A 241 -15.92 8.90 1.42
C PHE A 241 -14.53 9.40 0.99
N MET A 242 -13.77 9.98 1.93
CA MET A 242 -12.37 10.36 1.67
C MET A 242 -11.51 9.14 1.30
N ALA A 243 -11.74 7.99 1.94
CA ALA A 243 -11.05 6.75 1.59
C ALA A 243 -11.32 6.32 0.14
N ILE A 244 -12.58 6.42 -0.34
CA ILE A 244 -12.92 6.13 -1.75
C ILE A 244 -12.18 7.07 -2.69
N ILE A 245 -12.15 8.38 -2.39
CA ILE A 245 -11.41 9.36 -3.22
C ILE A 245 -9.92 8.98 -3.27
N GLY A 246 -9.32 8.62 -2.14
CA GLY A 246 -7.93 8.15 -2.07
C GLY A 246 -7.69 6.93 -2.96
N SER A 247 -8.56 5.92 -2.89
CA SER A 247 -8.46 4.71 -3.73
C SER A 247 -8.63 5.01 -5.22
N ILE A 248 -9.50 5.96 -5.60
CA ILE A 248 -9.65 6.42 -7.00
C ILE A 248 -8.36 7.10 -7.47
N LEU A 249 -7.81 8.02 -6.68
CA LEU A 249 -6.57 8.70 -7.01
C LEU A 249 -5.42 7.70 -7.16
N SER A 250 -5.29 6.74 -6.24
CA SER A 250 -4.32 5.65 -6.31
C SER A 250 -4.40 4.89 -7.64
N LEU A 251 -5.61 4.54 -8.07
CA LEU A 251 -5.84 3.85 -9.35
C LEU A 251 -5.45 4.73 -10.55
N VAL A 252 -5.86 6.00 -10.56
CA VAL A 252 -5.53 6.94 -11.65
C VAL A 252 -4.01 7.14 -11.77
N PHE A 253 -3.31 7.29 -10.65
CA PHE A 253 -1.85 7.41 -10.66
C PHE A 253 -1.17 6.13 -11.14
N LYS A 254 -1.64 4.94 -10.73
CA LYS A 254 -1.11 3.66 -11.24
C LYS A 254 -1.34 3.48 -12.73
N VAL A 255 -2.52 3.84 -13.24
CA VAL A 255 -2.82 3.78 -14.68
C VAL A 255 -1.97 4.77 -15.46
N LYS A 256 -1.83 6.02 -14.99
CA LYS A 256 -0.97 7.02 -15.64
C LYS A 256 0.50 6.63 -15.63
N THR A 257 0.95 5.90 -14.61
CA THR A 257 2.33 5.42 -14.47
C THR A 257 2.60 4.15 -15.30
N TYR A 258 1.55 3.49 -15.78
CA TYR A 258 1.67 2.27 -16.55
C TYR A 258 2.36 2.53 -17.89
N GLY A 259 3.52 1.90 -18.10
CA GLY A 259 4.31 2.08 -19.31
C GLY A 259 5.21 3.31 -19.33
N ASN A 260 5.22 4.13 -18.26
CA ASN A 260 6.17 5.23 -18.16
C ASN A 260 7.58 4.71 -17.80
N PRO A 261 8.63 5.16 -18.52
CA PRO A 261 10.01 4.77 -18.23
C PRO A 261 10.53 5.34 -16.91
N ASP A 262 9.83 6.33 -16.34
CA ASP A 262 10.19 7.05 -15.11
C ASP A 262 9.55 6.47 -13.85
N LEU A 263 9.64 5.16 -13.71
CA LEU A 263 8.94 4.41 -12.67
C LEU A 263 9.29 4.92 -11.26
N THR A 264 10.55 5.23 -10.99
CA THR A 264 11.06 5.64 -9.66
C THR A 264 10.56 7.01 -9.21
N TYR A 265 10.28 7.92 -10.16
CA TYR A 265 9.71 9.24 -9.87
C TYR A 265 8.22 9.13 -9.51
N HIS A 266 7.46 8.34 -10.28
CA HIS A 266 6.02 8.20 -10.11
C HIS A 266 5.61 7.21 -9.01
N LEU A 267 6.47 6.24 -8.67
CA LEU A 267 6.24 5.28 -7.57
C LEU A 267 6.01 5.96 -6.22
N VAL A 268 6.61 7.14 -6.01
CA VAL A 268 6.41 7.94 -4.80
C VAL A 268 4.94 8.36 -4.69
N LEU A 269 4.37 8.96 -5.73
CA LEU A 269 2.96 9.34 -5.76
C LEU A 269 2.02 8.13 -5.62
N VAL A 270 2.36 7.00 -6.23
CA VAL A 270 1.57 5.77 -6.13
C VAL A 270 1.52 5.23 -4.69
N ASN A 271 2.65 5.22 -3.99
CA ASN A 271 2.73 4.74 -2.61
C ASN A 271 2.10 5.71 -1.59
N PHE A 272 1.94 6.99 -1.93
CA PHE A 272 1.27 7.95 -1.05
C PHE A 272 -0.21 7.66 -0.84
N PHE A 273 -0.89 7.22 -1.90
CA PHE A 273 -2.33 6.97 -1.92
C PHE A 273 -2.68 5.49 -1.67
N MET A 274 -1.73 4.68 -1.20
CA MET A 274 -1.91 3.26 -0.87
C MET A 274 -1.96 3.08 0.65
#